data_AF-A0A954G540-F1
#
_entry.id   AF-A0A954G540-F1
#
_cell.length_a   1.000
_cell.length_b   1.000
_cell.length_c   1.000
_cell.angle_alpha   90.00
_cell.angle_beta   90.00
_cell.angle_gamma   90.00
#
_symmetry.space_group_name_H-M   'P 1'
#
loop_
_entity.id
_entity.type
_entity.pdbx_description
1 polymer ?
#
loop_
_entity_poly.entity_id
_entity_poly.type
_entity_poly.pdbx_seq_one_letter_code
_entity_poly.pdbx_strand_id
1 'polypeptide(L)'
;TVDQALADLNQSRANVKRLELSLMSKLSDKYRDYRTARQHVETYRNEMLPKAKEAYDLLHESYKRRRAPWPEVLMAQKIYYDLQAEYIMSQLQYHESEIAIRGMLLTGGLEVPAAPMSGGHIDAVPKPR
;
A
#
# COMPACT_ATOMS: atom_id res chain seq x y z
N THR A 1 1.13 -36.76 -29.42
CA THR A 1 1.78 -38.01 -28.96
C THR A 1 1.83 -38.02 -27.45
N VAL A 2 2.15 -39.16 -26.80
CA VAL A 2 2.30 -39.24 -25.34
C VAL A 2 3.35 -38.25 -24.83
N ASP A 3 4.44 -38.05 -25.59
CA ASP A 3 5.51 -37.10 -25.24
C ASP A 3 5.02 -35.65 -25.17
N GLN A 4 4.13 -35.24 -26.08
CA GLN A 4 3.51 -33.91 -26.04
C GLN A 4 2.66 -33.73 -24.78
N ALA A 5 1.84 -34.72 -24.43
CA ALA A 5 1.02 -34.66 -23.23
C ALA A 5 1.87 -34.61 -21.93
N LEU A 6 3.01 -35.30 -21.90
CA LEU A 6 3.96 -35.24 -20.79
C LEU A 6 4.66 -33.88 -20.70
N ALA A 7 5.05 -33.30 -21.83
CA ALA A 7 5.62 -31.95 -21.88
C ALA A 7 4.61 -30.90 -21.38
N ASP A 8 3.36 -30.96 -21.85
CA ASP A 8 2.28 -30.07 -21.42
C ASP A 8 1.99 -30.17 -19.92
N LEU A 9 1.99 -31.40 -19.36
CA LEU A 9 1.83 -31.62 -17.94
C LEU A 9 2.97 -31.00 -17.12
N ASN A 10 4.22 -31.18 -17.57
CA ASN A 10 5.39 -30.59 -16.92
C ASN A 10 5.36 -29.06 -16.97
N GLN A 11 4.98 -28.49 -18.11
CA GLN A 11 4.82 -27.05 -18.27
C GLN A 11 3.72 -26.51 -17.34
N SER A 12 2.58 -27.18 -17.26
CA SER A 12 1.47 -26.81 -16.36
C SER A 12 1.91 -26.81 -14.89
N ARG A 13 2.62 -27.86 -14.45
CA ARG A 13 3.19 -27.95 -13.08
C ARG A 13 4.18 -26.82 -12.78
N ALA A 14 5.07 -26.52 -13.72
CA ALA A 14 6.01 -25.41 -13.57
C ALA A 14 5.30 -24.05 -13.48
N ASN A 15 4.24 -23.84 -14.28
CA ASN A 15 3.42 -22.63 -14.23
C ASN A 15 2.71 -22.46 -12.88
N VAL A 16 2.14 -23.53 -12.33
CA VAL A 16 1.54 -23.50 -10.98
C VAL A 16 2.58 -23.12 -9.94
N LYS A 17 3.77 -23.73 -9.98
CA LYS A 17 4.84 -23.41 -9.01
C LYS A 17 5.32 -21.97 -9.12
N ARG A 18 5.46 -21.46 -10.35
CA ARG A 18 5.80 -20.06 -10.60
C ARG A 18 4.75 -19.11 -10.02
N LEU A 19 3.47 -19.41 -10.21
CA LEU A 19 2.37 -18.60 -9.69
C LEU A 19 2.37 -18.59 -8.15
N GLU A 20 2.55 -19.75 -7.51
CA GLU A 20 2.66 -19.87 -6.06
C GLU A 20 3.79 -18.98 -5.51
N LEU A 21 5.00 -19.07 -6.07
CA LEU A 21 6.14 -18.26 -5.66
C LEU A 21 5.88 -16.76 -5.87
N SER A 22 5.24 -16.39 -6.98
CA SER A 22 4.87 -15.00 -7.26
C SER A 22 3.88 -14.46 -6.22
N LEU A 23 2.87 -15.24 -5.84
CA LEU A 23 1.90 -14.86 -4.82
C LEU A 23 2.55 -14.75 -3.44
N MET A 24 3.45 -15.68 -3.08
CA MET A 24 4.21 -15.60 -1.82
C MET A 24 5.08 -14.34 -1.75
N SER A 25 5.75 -13.98 -2.84
CA SER A 25 6.54 -12.74 -2.92
C SER A 25 5.66 -11.52 -2.72
N LYS A 26 4.56 -11.42 -3.49
CA LYS A 26 3.61 -10.29 -3.39
C LYS A 26 3.01 -10.16 -1.99
N LEU A 27 2.66 -11.29 -1.36
CA LEU A 27 2.13 -11.29 0.00
C LEU A 27 3.18 -10.81 1.01
N SER A 28 4.43 -11.25 0.86
CA SER A 28 5.53 -10.84 1.73
C SER A 28 5.76 -9.33 1.64
N ASP A 29 5.71 -8.77 0.44
CA ASP A 29 5.85 -7.32 0.23
C ASP A 29 4.68 -6.56 0.85
N LYS A 30 3.44 -6.96 0.56
CA LYS A 30 2.25 -6.32 1.16
C LYS A 30 2.20 -6.43 2.68
N TYR A 31 2.65 -7.55 3.24
CA TYR A 31 2.74 -7.73 4.68
C TYR A 31 3.82 -6.83 5.31
N ARG A 32 4.95 -6.63 4.63
CA ARG A 32 5.97 -5.66 5.06
C ARG A 32 5.39 -4.25 5.08
N ASP A 33 4.73 -3.83 4.01
CA ASP A 33 4.08 -2.52 3.92
C ASP A 33 3.05 -2.31 5.03
N TYR A 34 2.20 -3.31 5.27
CA TYR A 34 1.22 -3.31 6.36
C TYR A 34 1.86 -3.11 7.73
N ARG A 35 2.93 -3.86 8.04
CA ARG A 35 3.62 -3.72 9.33
C ARG A 35 4.22 -2.33 9.51
N THR A 36 4.85 -1.80 8.47
CA THR A 36 5.44 -0.45 8.50
C THR A 36 4.37 0.62 8.66
N ALA A 37 3.30 0.57 7.87
CA ALA A 37 2.20 1.53 7.95
C ALA A 37 1.50 1.48 9.32
N ARG A 38 1.28 0.29 9.87
CA ARG A 38 0.74 0.12 11.22
C ARG A 38 1.62 0.78 12.27
N GLN A 39 2.93 0.55 12.20
CA GLN A 39 3.88 1.17 13.13
C GLN A 39 3.83 2.70 13.04
N HIS A 40 3.77 3.26 11.83
CA HIS A 40 3.61 4.70 11.64
C HIS A 40 2.32 5.22 12.27
N VAL A 41 1.17 4.59 12.01
CA VAL A 41 -0.12 4.97 12.61
C VAL A 41 -0.03 4.97 14.14
N GLU A 42 0.60 3.95 14.74
CA GLU A 42 0.79 3.88 16.20
C GLU A 42 1.71 5.00 16.70
N THR A 43 2.84 5.27 16.04
CA THR A 43 3.78 6.35 16.41
C THR A 43 3.14 7.74 16.29
N TYR A 44 2.42 8.04 15.20
CA TYR A 44 1.72 9.31 15.04
C TYR A 44 0.67 9.50 16.13
N ARG A 45 -0.18 8.48 16.36
CA ARG A 45 -1.29 8.53 17.31
C ARG A 45 -0.81 8.68 18.75
N ASN A 46 0.19 7.91 19.14
CA ASN A 46 0.57 7.78 20.55
C ASN A 46 1.69 8.75 20.96
N GLU A 47 2.48 9.26 20.01
CA GLU A 47 3.64 10.08 20.33
C GLU A 47 3.65 11.44 19.62
N MET A 48 3.63 11.47 18.29
CA MET A 48 3.88 12.71 17.54
C MET A 48 2.74 13.71 17.66
N LEU A 49 1.49 13.29 17.42
CA LEU A 49 0.33 14.17 17.48
C LEU A 49 0.07 14.72 18.89
N PRO A 50 0.13 13.91 19.97
CA PRO A 50 -0.01 14.44 21.32
C PRO A 50 1.06 15.49 21.66
N LYS A 51 2.33 15.23 21.34
CA LYS A 51 3.44 16.18 21.61
C LYS A 51 3.28 17.49 20.83
N ALA A 52 2.93 17.41 19.54
CA ALA A 52 2.73 18.59 18.71
C ALA A 52 1.52 19.41 19.18
N LYS A 53 0.43 18.75 19.59
CA LYS A 53 -0.74 19.40 20.18
C LYS A 53 -0.37 20.12 21.47
N GLU A 54 0.34 19.44 22.38
CA GLU A 54 0.77 20.02 23.65
C GLU A 54 1.66 21.25 23.45
N ALA A 55 2.62 21.18 22.53
CA ALA A 55 3.49 22.30 22.18
C ALA A 55 2.70 23.51 21.65
N TYR A 56 1.73 23.26 20.75
CA TYR A 56 0.83 24.30 20.25
C TYR A 56 -0.01 24.92 21.39
N ASP A 57 -0.63 24.10 22.23
CA ASP A 57 -1.48 24.56 23.33
C ASP A 57 -0.65 25.39 24.35
N LEU A 58 0.59 24.97 24.66
CA LEU A 58 1.51 25.69 25.55
C LEU A 58 1.92 27.06 24.99
N LEU A 59 2.27 27.13 23.70
CA LEU A 59 2.64 28.39 23.05
C LEU A 59 1.44 29.32 22.94
N HIS A 60 0.26 28.79 22.65
CA HIS A 60 -0.97 29.57 22.61
C HIS A 60 -1.30 30.18 23.98
N GLU A 61 -1.20 29.41 25.07
CA GLU A 61 -1.36 29.93 26.43
C GLU A 61 -0.27 30.96 26.80
N SER A 62 0.98 30.73 26.38
CA SER A 62 2.09 31.67 26.60
C SER A 62 1.87 33.00 25.87
N TYR A 63 1.33 32.95 24.65
CA TYR A 63 0.95 34.13 23.89
C TYR A 63 -0.16 34.92 24.59
N LYS A 64 -1.22 34.25 25.09
CA LYS A 64 -2.29 34.91 25.88
C LYS A 64 -1.73 35.63 27.11
N ARG A 65 -0.68 35.08 27.72
CA ARG A 65 0.04 35.68 28.85
C ARG A 65 1.09 36.72 28.44
N ARG A 66 1.19 37.07 27.15
CA ARG A 66 2.18 37.98 26.55
C ARG A 66 3.63 37.54 26.76
N ARG A 67 3.88 36.23 26.83
CA ARG A 67 5.21 35.62 27.05
C ARG A 67 5.78 34.91 25.84
N ALA A 68 4.98 34.71 24.80
CA ALA A 68 5.43 34.17 23.51
C ALA A 68 4.93 35.08 22.38
N PRO A 69 5.69 35.24 21.28
CA PRO A 69 5.25 36.01 20.12
C PRO A 69 4.27 35.19 19.26
N TRP A 70 3.33 35.88 18.60
CA TRP A 70 2.31 35.23 17.76
C TRP A 70 2.87 34.31 16.64
N PRO A 71 3.96 34.67 15.94
CA PRO A 71 4.53 33.81 14.89
C PRO A 71 4.95 32.41 15.39
N GLU A 72 5.39 32.28 16.64
CA GLU A 72 5.75 30.96 17.21
C GLU A 72 4.50 30.08 17.39
N VAL A 73 3.37 30.68 17.78
CA VAL A 73 2.08 29.98 17.89
C VAL A 73 1.64 29.47 16.51
N LEU A 74 1.75 30.31 15.47
CA LEU A 74 1.41 29.92 14.10
C LEU A 74 2.32 28.80 13.59
N MET A 75 3.62 28.84 13.92
CA MET A 75 4.54 27.78 13.54
C MET A 75 4.17 26.44 14.20
N ALA A 76 3.90 26.45 15.51
CA ALA A 76 3.49 25.24 16.22
C ALA A 76 2.14 24.69 15.73
N GLN A 77 1.20 25.58 15.41
CA GLN A 77 -0.07 25.21 14.81
C GLN A 77 0.12 24.54 13.45
N LYS A 78 0.99 25.10 12.61
CA LYS A 78 1.33 24.54 11.31
C LYS A 78 1.92 23.13 11.46
N ILE A 79 2.90 22.95 12.34
CA ILE A 79 3.52 21.65 12.60
C ILE A 79 2.47 20.62 13.05
N TYR A 80 1.57 21.01 13.96
CA TYR A 80 0.50 20.12 14.41
C TYR A 80 -0.41 19.67 13.25
N TYR A 81 -0.81 20.59 12.37
CA TYR A 81 -1.66 20.24 11.23
C TYR A 81 -0.93 19.48 10.12
N ASP A 82 0.33 19.77 9.87
CA ASP A 82 1.15 19.01 8.93
C ASP A 82 1.27 17.54 9.41
N LEU A 83 1.52 17.31 10.71
CA LEU A 83 1.52 15.97 11.30
C LEU A 83 0.15 15.28 11.25
N GLN A 84 -0.96 16.03 11.37
CA GLN A 84 -2.30 15.45 11.19
C GLN A 84 -2.52 14.97 9.74
N ALA A 85 -2.07 15.75 8.75
CA ALA A 85 -2.16 15.35 7.35
C ALA A 85 -1.32 14.10 7.07
N GLU A 86 -0.09 14.04 7.59
CA GLU A 86 0.76 12.85 7.49
C GLU A 86 0.14 11.63 8.19
N TYR A 87 -0.49 11.84 9.34
CA TYR A 87 -1.20 10.77 10.04
C TYR A 87 -2.33 10.17 9.20
N ILE A 88 -3.15 11.02 8.54
CA ILE A 88 -4.22 10.57 7.65
C ILE A 88 -3.64 9.74 6.50
N MET A 89 -2.53 10.18 5.89
CA MET A 89 -1.85 9.42 4.85
C MET A 89 -1.35 8.06 5.35
N SER A 90 -0.80 8.01 6.57
CA SER A 90 -0.35 6.75 7.18
C SER A 90 -1.52 5.79 7.45
N GLN A 91 -2.68 6.31 7.86
CA GLN A 91 -3.90 5.51 8.04
C GLN A 91 -4.41 4.95 6.72
N LEU A 92 -4.40 5.76 5.65
CA LEU A 92 -4.80 5.32 4.32
C LEU A 92 -3.93 4.13 3.88
N GLN A 93 -2.59 4.27 3.96
CA GLN A 93 -1.67 3.19 3.59
C GLN A 93 -1.85 1.94 4.45
N TYR A 94 -2.12 2.11 5.74
CA TYR A 94 -2.41 1.00 6.65
C TYR A 94 -3.67 0.24 6.22
N HIS A 95 -4.77 0.94 5.93
CA HIS A 95 -6.02 0.30 5.54
C HIS A 95 -5.94 -0.31 4.14
N GLU A 96 -5.27 0.33 3.17
CA GLU A 96 -5.06 -0.23 1.84
C GLU A 96 -4.29 -1.56 1.89
N SER A 97 -3.19 -1.60 2.66
CA SER A 97 -2.39 -2.80 2.82
C SER A 97 -3.14 -3.90 3.60
N GLU A 98 -3.93 -3.53 4.61
CA GLU A 98 -4.80 -4.45 5.34
C GLU A 98 -5.84 -5.10 4.41
N ILE A 99 -6.54 -4.28 3.62
CA ILE A 99 -7.57 -4.73 2.67
C ILE A 99 -6.94 -5.61 1.59
N ALA A 100 -5.76 -5.25 1.07
CA ALA A 100 -5.06 -6.07 0.10
C ALA A 100 -4.73 -7.47 0.63
N ILE A 101 -4.28 -7.57 1.89
CA ILE A 101 -3.99 -8.87 2.52
C ILE A 101 -5.29 -9.67 2.74
N ARG A 102 -6.32 -9.04 3.31
CA ARG A 102 -7.63 -9.68 3.55
C ARG A 102 -8.31 -10.14 2.25
N GLY A 103 -8.14 -9.38 1.19
CA GLY A 103 -8.63 -9.69 -0.16
C GLY A 103 -7.77 -10.72 -0.91
N MET A 104 -6.84 -11.42 -0.25
CA MET A 104 -5.94 -12.39 -0.88
C MET A 104 -5.15 -11.79 -2.06
N LEU A 105 -4.73 -10.54 -1.94
CA LEU A 105 -4.05 -9.75 -2.97
C LEU A 105 -4.89 -9.45 -4.22
N LEU A 106 -6.20 -9.74 -4.18
CA LEU A 106 -7.13 -9.43 -5.25
C LEU A 106 -7.58 -7.96 -5.13
N THR A 107 -6.68 -7.05 -5.52
CA THR A 107 -6.94 -5.61 -5.57
C THR A 107 -7.31 -5.17 -6.99
N GLY A 108 -8.07 -4.09 -7.14
CA GLY A 108 -8.38 -3.53 -8.46
C GLY A 108 -9.54 -4.21 -9.20
N GLY A 109 -10.35 -5.04 -8.52
CA GLY A 109 -11.52 -5.70 -9.13
C GLY A 109 -12.62 -4.75 -9.64
N LEU A 110 -12.51 -3.46 -9.33
CA LEU A 110 -13.39 -2.38 -9.81
C LEU A 110 -12.70 -1.47 -10.84
N GLU A 111 -11.45 -1.74 -11.19
CA GLU A 111 -10.73 -0.98 -12.21
C GLU A 111 -11.24 -1.37 -13.61
N VAL A 112 -11.19 -0.41 -14.55
CA VAL A 112 -11.55 -0.66 -15.94
C VAL A 112 -10.57 -1.72 -16.49
N PRO A 113 -11.05 -2.86 -17.02
CA PRO A 113 -10.16 -3.89 -17.54
C PRO A 113 -9.29 -3.32 -18.66
N ALA A 114 -8.01 -3.72 -18.68
CA ALA A 114 -7.14 -3.40 -19.79
C ALA A 114 -7.78 -3.85 -21.10
N ALA A 115 -7.65 -3.02 -22.15
CA ALA A 115 -8.16 -3.37 -23.47
C ALA A 115 -7.70 -4.79 -23.83
N PRO A 116 -8.58 -5.64 -24.40
CA PRO A 116 -8.19 -7.00 -24.74
C PRO A 116 -6.93 -6.93 -25.59
N MET A 117 -5.88 -7.64 -25.16
CA MET A 117 -4.69 -7.78 -25.99
C MET A 117 -5.16 -8.29 -27.35
N SER A 118 -5.02 -7.49 -28.40
CA SER A 118 -5.29 -7.89 -29.77
C SER A 118 -4.64 -9.25 -29.96
N GLY A 119 -5.46 -10.29 -30.07
CA GLY A 119 -4.99 -11.66 -30.14
C GLY A 119 -3.98 -11.75 -31.26
N GLY A 120 -2.71 -11.94 -30.90
CA GLY A 120 -1.70 -12.36 -31.86
C GLY A 120 -2.26 -13.59 -32.53
N HIS A 121 -2.48 -13.48 -33.84
CA HIS A 121 -3.03 -14.54 -34.67
C HIS A 121 -2.36 -15.86 -34.27
N ILE A 122 -3.19 -16.82 -33.84
CA ILE A 122 -2.76 -18.20 -33.77
C ILE A 122 -2.60 -18.61 -35.24
N ASP A 123 -1.43 -18.39 -35.81
CA ASP A 123 -1.05 -18.92 -37.13
C ASP A 123 -0.93 -20.44 -37.00
N ALA A 124 -2.09 -21.10 -36.89
CA ALA A 124 -2.24 -22.51 -37.15
C ALA A 124 -2.10 -22.69 -38.66
N VAL A 125 -0.86 -22.68 -39.16
CA VAL A 125 -0.57 -23.11 -40.53
C VAL A 125 -0.94 -24.60 -40.60
N PRO A 126 -2.01 -25.00 -41.31
CA PRO A 126 -2.35 -26.40 -41.45
C PRO A 126 -1.32 -27.00 -42.43
N LYS A 127 -0.52 -27.96 -41.96
CA LYS A 127 0.34 -28.74 -42.87
C LYS A 127 -0.58 -29.64 -43.71
N PRO A 128 -0.60 -29.50 -45.06
CA PRO A 128 -1.33 -30.43 -45.90
C PRO A 128 -0.67 -31.80 -45.86
N ARG A 129 -1.50 -32.85 -45.90
CA ARG A 129 -1.08 -34.26 -46.01
C ARG A 129 -0.52 -34.57 -47.38
#